data_AF-A0A957GUM6-F1
#
_entry.id   AF-A0A957GUM6-F1
#
_cell.length_a   1.000
_cell.length_b   1.000
_cell.length_c   1.000
_cell.angle_alpha   90.00
_cell.angle_beta   90.00
_cell.angle_gamma   90.00
#
_symmetry.space_group_name_H-M   'P 1'
#
loop_
_entity.id
_entity.type
_entity.pdbx_description
1 polymer ?
#
loop_
_entity_poly.entity_id
_entity_poly.type
_entity_poly.pdbx_seq_one_letter_code
_entity_poly.pdbx_strand_id
1 'polypeptide(L)'
;GYEPEALALLRQKQGGSYRIIQIDPAYEPPETETREVFGVAFGQRRNDEEITAVLPRLVTTNQTLPETARRDMLIALITLKYTQSNSVCYAYDGQTIGIGAGQQSRIHCTRLAGSKADSWFLRQHPRVLSLPFREKIGRPERDNAIDQFLLDTLSPAEERYWLESFTERPLRLTAAEKQAWLAQQSGVVLGSDAFFPFRDSIDRASQSGVSYVIQPGGSVRDDVVIEACNEYGMVMACTDLRLFHH
;
A
#
# COMPACT_ATOMS: atom_id res chain seq x y z
N GLY A 1 16.31 -10.41 18.47
CA GLY A 1 17.78 -10.21 18.36
C GLY A 1 18.26 -10.71 17.01
N TYR A 2 19.57 -10.78 16.80
CA TYR A 2 20.17 -11.30 15.56
C TYR A 2 20.84 -12.65 15.83
N GLU A 3 20.60 -13.63 14.96
CA GLU A 3 21.42 -14.84 14.94
C GLU A 3 22.88 -14.48 14.57
N PRO A 4 23.89 -15.18 15.12
CA PRO A 4 25.29 -14.86 14.86
C PRO A 4 25.66 -14.82 13.37
N GLU A 5 25.13 -15.76 12.58
CA GLU A 5 25.37 -15.85 11.14
C GLU A 5 24.75 -14.66 10.39
N ALA A 6 23.50 -14.30 10.73
CA ALA A 6 22.83 -13.14 10.15
C ALA A 6 23.58 -11.84 10.45
N LEU A 7 24.07 -11.66 11.70
CA LEU A 7 24.83 -10.49 12.09
C LEU A 7 26.16 -10.38 11.33
N ALA A 8 26.86 -11.50 11.12
CA ALA A 8 28.10 -11.54 10.35
C ALA A 8 27.88 -11.10 8.89
N LEU A 9 26.80 -11.54 8.26
CA LEU A 9 26.42 -11.13 6.91
C LEU A 9 26.08 -9.63 6.83
N LEU A 10 25.29 -9.11 7.78
CA LEU A 10 24.90 -7.71 7.81
C LEU A 10 26.11 -6.77 7.97
N ARG A 11 27.10 -7.16 8.77
CA ARG A 11 28.35 -6.40 8.98
C ARG A 11 29.19 -6.24 7.72
N GLN A 12 29.03 -7.10 6.71
CA GLN A 12 29.78 -6.98 5.45
C GLN A 12 29.16 -5.94 4.51
N LYS A 13 27.91 -5.51 4.74
CA LYS A 13 27.21 -4.57 3.86
C LYS A 13 27.82 -3.17 3.95
N GLN A 14 27.78 -2.45 2.83
CA GLN A 14 28.31 -1.07 2.70
C GLN A 14 29.77 -0.94 3.19
N GLY A 15 30.60 -1.96 2.93
CA GLY A 15 32.00 -1.96 3.34
C GLY A 15 32.22 -1.89 4.86
N GLY A 16 31.28 -2.40 5.66
CA GLY A 16 31.37 -2.35 7.12
C GLY A 16 30.61 -1.21 7.78
N SER A 17 30.07 -0.26 7.01
CA SER A 17 29.39 0.92 7.54
C SER A 17 27.86 0.76 7.74
N TYR A 18 27.33 -0.42 7.44
CA TYR A 18 25.89 -0.68 7.57
C TYR A 18 25.43 -0.57 9.04
N ARG A 19 24.45 0.30 9.29
CA ARG A 19 23.90 0.51 10.63
C ARG A 19 23.04 -0.68 11.07
N ILE A 20 23.39 -1.27 12.20
CA ILE A 20 22.66 -2.41 12.80
C ILE A 20 22.19 -1.97 14.19
N ILE A 21 20.88 -1.95 14.40
CA ILE A 21 20.25 -1.49 15.63
C ILE A 21 19.57 -2.70 16.28
N GLN A 22 19.78 -2.91 17.58
CA GLN A 22 19.00 -3.85 18.37
C GLN A 22 18.10 -3.05 19.30
N ILE A 23 16.81 -3.35 19.26
CA ILE A 23 15.79 -2.75 20.12
C ILE A 23 15.52 -3.70 21.29
N ASP A 24 15.38 -3.15 22.49
CA ASP A 24 14.89 -3.89 23.64
C ASP A 24 13.37 -4.12 23.46
N PRO A 25 12.91 -5.39 23.32
CA PRO A 25 11.49 -5.67 23.14
C PRO A 25 10.64 -5.32 24.37
N ALA A 26 11.23 -5.09 25.54
CA ALA A 26 10.54 -4.69 26.76
C ALA A 26 10.48 -3.16 26.95
N TYR A 27 11.06 -2.38 26.03
CA TYR A 27 11.00 -0.92 26.10
C TYR A 27 9.56 -0.42 25.86
N GLU A 28 9.06 0.36 26.81
CA GLU A 28 7.79 1.08 26.69
C GLU A 28 8.05 2.60 26.59
N PRO A 29 7.53 3.28 25.55
CA PRO A 29 7.66 4.72 25.44
C PRO A 29 6.77 5.46 26.45
N PRO A 30 7.12 6.69 26.85
CA PRO A 30 6.23 7.53 27.65
C PRO A 30 4.87 7.76 26.99
N GLU A 31 3.82 7.92 27.78
CA GLU A 31 2.47 8.19 27.27
C GLU A 31 2.36 9.55 26.56
N THR A 32 3.18 10.52 26.96
CA THR A 32 3.19 11.87 26.37
C THR A 32 4.40 12.05 25.47
N GLU A 33 4.18 12.60 24.29
CA GLU A 33 5.22 13.01 23.34
C GLU A 33 5.15 14.52 23.11
N THR A 34 6.32 15.12 22.87
CA THR A 34 6.45 16.55 22.61
C THR A 34 7.21 16.78 21.31
N ARG A 35 6.73 17.70 20.49
CA ARG A 35 7.41 18.18 19.27
C ARG A 35 7.53 19.69 19.29
N GLU A 36 8.70 20.21 18.96
CA GLU A 36 8.91 21.64 18.76
C GLU A 36 8.66 22.02 17.29
N VAL A 37 7.85 23.06 17.07
CA VAL A 37 7.65 23.67 15.75
C VAL A 37 7.82 25.16 15.91
N PHE A 38 8.84 25.72 15.24
CA PHE A 38 9.14 27.15 15.22
C PHE A 38 9.26 27.77 16.63
N GLY A 39 10.00 27.09 17.53
CA GLY A 39 10.23 27.54 18.91
C GLY A 39 9.05 27.32 19.88
N VAL A 40 7.95 26.70 19.43
CA VAL A 40 6.79 26.35 20.27
C VAL A 40 6.72 24.85 20.46
N ALA A 41 6.63 24.40 21.72
CA ALA A 41 6.48 23.00 22.07
C ALA A 41 5.00 22.58 22.08
N PHE A 42 4.67 21.54 21.32
CA PHE A 42 3.36 20.88 21.30
C PHE A 42 3.48 19.55 22.02
N GLY A 43 2.74 19.38 23.12
CA GLY A 43 2.65 18.12 23.85
C GLY A 43 1.30 17.43 23.61
N GLN A 44 1.32 16.11 23.41
CA GLN A 44 0.10 15.30 23.26
C GLN A 44 0.32 13.90 23.86
N ARG A 45 -0.78 13.20 24.16
CA ARG A 45 -0.71 11.75 24.37
C ARG A 45 -0.34 11.08 23.04
N ARG A 46 0.60 10.14 23.05
CA ARG A 46 0.96 9.34 21.87
C ARG A 46 -0.24 8.50 21.41
N ASN A 47 -0.25 8.12 20.13
CA ASN A 47 -1.24 7.17 19.62
C ASN A 47 -0.88 5.73 20.05
N ASP A 48 -1.39 5.30 21.20
CA ASP A 48 -1.23 3.97 21.79
C ASP A 48 -2.37 3.00 21.45
N GLU A 49 -3.27 3.37 20.53
CA GLU A 49 -4.43 2.57 20.15
C GLU A 49 -4.04 1.18 19.62
N GLU A 50 -4.62 0.13 20.21
CA GLU A 50 -4.31 -1.26 19.86
C GLU A 50 -5.14 -1.71 18.66
N ILE A 51 -4.52 -1.76 17.47
CA ILE A 51 -5.20 -2.11 16.21
C ILE A 51 -5.79 -3.52 16.24
N THR A 52 -5.14 -4.47 16.92
CA THR A 52 -5.63 -5.86 17.07
C THR A 52 -6.90 -5.98 17.91
N ALA A 53 -7.16 -5.02 18.80
CA ALA A 53 -8.35 -4.96 19.62
C ALA A 53 -9.51 -4.20 18.96
N VAL A 54 -9.27 -3.54 17.82
CA VAL A 54 -10.31 -2.80 17.09
C VAL A 54 -11.36 -3.77 16.57
N LEU A 55 -12.61 -3.57 17.01
CA LEU A 55 -13.76 -4.33 16.56
C LEU A 55 -14.46 -3.56 15.43
N PRO A 56 -14.28 -3.93 14.15
CA PRO A 56 -14.94 -3.25 13.06
C PRO A 56 -16.45 -3.56 13.06
N ARG A 57 -17.26 -2.52 12.89
CA ARG A 57 -18.69 -2.64 12.59
C ARG A 57 -18.88 -2.76 11.08
N LEU A 58 -19.45 -3.87 10.63
CA LEU A 58 -19.81 -4.05 9.22
C LEU A 58 -21.07 -3.25 8.88
N VAL A 59 -20.98 -2.39 7.87
CA VAL A 59 -22.05 -1.42 7.54
C VAL A 59 -22.73 -1.68 6.20
N THR A 60 -22.20 -2.59 5.38
CA THR A 60 -22.74 -2.98 4.07
C THR A 60 -23.76 -4.12 4.18
N THR A 61 -24.56 -4.33 3.15
CA THR A 61 -25.47 -5.48 3.04
C THR A 61 -24.71 -6.81 3.00
N ASN A 62 -23.57 -6.85 2.29
CA ASN A 62 -22.64 -7.96 2.35
C ASN A 62 -21.89 -7.94 3.69
N GLN A 63 -21.99 -9.04 4.43
CA GLN A 63 -21.42 -9.24 5.77
C GLN A 63 -20.36 -10.35 5.79
N THR A 64 -20.00 -10.91 4.62
CA THR A 64 -19.04 -12.02 4.51
C THR A 64 -17.61 -11.51 4.62
N LEU A 65 -17.03 -11.58 5.82
CA LEU A 65 -15.64 -11.22 6.08
C LEU A 65 -14.80 -12.46 6.41
N PRO A 66 -14.04 -13.04 5.45
CA PRO A 66 -13.15 -14.17 5.73
C PRO A 66 -11.93 -13.73 6.56
N GLU A 67 -11.30 -14.68 7.25
CA GLU A 67 -10.12 -14.42 8.10
C GLU A 67 -8.93 -13.85 7.33
N THR A 68 -8.76 -14.19 6.05
CA THR A 68 -7.74 -13.59 5.19
C THR A 68 -7.97 -12.09 4.99
N ALA A 69 -9.21 -11.67 4.75
CA ALA A 69 -9.58 -10.27 4.64
C ALA A 69 -9.44 -9.54 5.98
N ARG A 70 -9.82 -10.19 7.10
CA ARG A 70 -9.60 -9.65 8.45
C ARG A 70 -8.11 -9.40 8.72
N ARG A 71 -7.23 -10.36 8.40
CA ARG A 71 -5.77 -10.20 8.49
C ARG A 71 -5.30 -9.00 7.66
N ASP A 72 -5.75 -8.90 6.41
CA ASP A 72 -5.30 -7.86 5.50
C ASP A 72 -5.82 -6.46 5.91
N MET A 73 -7.01 -6.38 6.53
CA MET A 73 -7.51 -5.18 7.21
C MET A 73 -6.62 -4.73 8.37
N LEU A 74 -6.18 -5.66 9.23
CA LEU A 74 -5.26 -5.33 10.32
C LEU A 74 -3.93 -4.81 9.79
N ILE A 75 -3.39 -5.44 8.74
CA ILE A 75 -2.16 -4.99 8.08
C ILE A 75 -2.32 -3.59 7.50
N ALA A 76 -3.45 -3.32 6.84
CA ALA A 76 -3.76 -2.00 6.32
C ALA A 76 -3.82 -0.95 7.45
N LEU A 77 -4.54 -1.22 8.53
CA LEU A 77 -4.66 -0.30 9.68
C LEU A 77 -3.32 -0.04 10.39
N ILE A 78 -2.53 -1.10 10.65
CA ILE A 78 -1.19 -0.95 11.25
C ILE A 78 -0.31 -0.10 10.33
N THR A 79 -0.33 -0.37 9.03
CA THR A 79 0.42 0.40 8.04
C THR A 79 0.02 1.88 8.08
N LEU A 80 -1.29 2.17 8.09
CA LEU A 80 -1.84 3.53 8.11
C LEU A 80 -1.47 4.30 9.38
N LYS A 81 -1.53 3.62 10.55
CA LYS A 81 -1.16 4.20 11.85
C LYS A 81 0.25 4.82 11.86
N TYR A 82 1.16 4.27 11.07
CA TYR A 82 2.57 4.71 10.99
C TYR A 82 2.92 5.37 9.66
N THR A 83 1.94 5.73 8.84
CA THR A 83 2.16 6.39 7.55
C THR A 83 1.76 7.85 7.62
N GLN A 84 2.66 8.73 7.19
CA GLN A 84 2.42 10.18 7.14
C GLN A 84 1.10 10.50 6.43
N SER A 85 0.24 11.27 7.10
CA SER A 85 -1.13 11.53 6.65
C SER A 85 -1.23 12.64 5.59
N ASN A 86 -2.27 12.64 4.75
CA ASN A 86 -3.30 11.59 4.67
C ASN A 86 -2.77 10.35 3.95
N SER A 87 -3.19 9.18 4.44
CA SER A 87 -2.74 7.88 3.94
C SER A 87 -3.88 6.94 3.57
N VAL A 88 -3.63 6.13 2.53
CA VAL A 88 -4.51 5.07 2.03
C VAL A 88 -3.64 3.85 1.71
N CYS A 89 -4.10 2.67 2.10
CA CYS A 89 -3.36 1.43 1.98
C CYS A 89 -4.20 0.39 1.23
N TYR A 90 -3.59 -0.31 0.27
CA TYR A 90 -4.11 -1.50 -0.36
C TYR A 90 -3.31 -2.68 0.17
N ALA A 91 -3.98 -3.65 0.77
CA ALA A 91 -3.38 -4.85 1.33
C ALA A 91 -3.98 -6.10 0.69
N TYR A 92 -3.14 -7.10 0.48
CA TYR A 92 -3.53 -8.38 -0.07
C TYR A 92 -2.52 -9.45 0.35
N ASP A 93 -3.04 -10.62 0.70
CA ASP A 93 -2.28 -11.81 1.08
C ASP A 93 -1.20 -11.59 2.15
N GLY A 94 -1.54 -10.88 3.23
CA GLY A 94 -0.62 -10.70 4.34
C GLY A 94 0.44 -9.62 4.12
N GLN A 95 0.27 -8.76 3.11
CA GLN A 95 1.19 -7.66 2.83
C GLN A 95 0.51 -6.41 2.28
N THR A 96 1.19 -5.27 2.42
CA THR A 96 0.86 -4.04 1.70
C THR A 96 1.29 -4.17 0.24
N ILE A 97 0.38 -3.92 -0.69
CA ILE A 97 0.63 -3.94 -2.14
C ILE A 97 0.61 -2.54 -2.76
N GLY A 98 -0.02 -1.57 -2.10
CA GLY A 98 -0.04 -0.18 -2.54
C GLY A 98 -0.24 0.77 -1.36
N ILE A 99 0.52 1.87 -1.32
CA ILE A 99 0.41 2.83 -0.22
C ILE A 99 0.59 4.28 -0.70
N GLY A 100 -0.35 5.13 -0.30
CA GLY A 100 -0.27 6.57 -0.44
C GLY A 100 0.04 7.22 0.91
N ALA A 101 0.94 8.20 0.90
CA ALA A 101 1.42 8.90 2.09
C ALA A 101 1.56 10.39 1.80
N GLY A 102 1.31 11.22 2.81
CA GLY A 102 1.51 12.66 2.78
C GLY A 102 0.61 13.42 1.79
N GLN A 103 -0.50 12.81 1.36
CA GLN A 103 -1.37 13.42 0.36
C GLN A 103 -2.39 14.35 1.02
N GLN A 104 -2.79 15.40 0.31
CA GLN A 104 -3.75 16.40 0.81
C GLN A 104 -5.20 16.06 0.46
N SER A 105 -5.41 15.38 -0.66
CA SER A 105 -6.73 14.95 -1.15
C SER A 105 -6.92 13.45 -0.99
N ARG A 106 -8.06 13.04 -0.43
CA ARG A 106 -8.37 11.63 -0.17
C ARG A 106 -8.40 10.82 -1.47
N ILE A 107 -9.11 11.29 -2.49
CA ILE A 107 -9.17 10.62 -3.80
C ILE A 107 -7.81 10.58 -4.49
N HIS A 108 -6.98 11.62 -4.36
CA HIS A 108 -5.61 11.58 -4.90
C HIS A 108 -4.75 10.52 -4.20
N CYS A 109 -4.90 10.41 -2.88
CA CYS A 109 -4.25 9.34 -2.11
C CYS A 109 -4.73 7.95 -2.55
N THR A 110 -6.05 7.77 -2.73
CA THR A 110 -6.62 6.51 -3.22
C THR A 110 -6.12 6.15 -4.61
N ARG A 111 -6.04 7.11 -5.54
CA ARG A 111 -5.52 6.89 -6.90
C ARG A 111 -4.04 6.53 -6.88
N LEU A 112 -3.23 7.25 -6.11
CA LEU A 112 -1.79 7.01 -5.99
C LEU A 112 -1.50 5.63 -5.39
N ALA A 113 -2.19 5.27 -4.29
CA ALA A 113 -2.06 3.97 -3.66
C ALA A 113 -2.54 2.85 -4.58
N GLY A 114 -3.68 3.05 -5.26
CA GLY A 114 -4.23 2.11 -6.23
C GLY A 114 -3.29 1.87 -7.41
N SER A 115 -2.70 2.91 -7.99
CA SER A 115 -1.73 2.76 -9.08
C SER A 115 -0.49 1.96 -8.66
N LYS A 116 -0.07 2.05 -7.39
CA LYS A 116 1.00 1.18 -6.86
C LYS A 116 0.55 -0.28 -6.74
N ALA A 117 -0.67 -0.52 -6.27
CA ALA A 117 -1.25 -1.86 -6.22
C ALA A 117 -1.41 -2.48 -7.62
N ASP A 118 -1.84 -1.68 -8.60
CA ASP A 118 -1.97 -2.10 -10.00
C ASP A 118 -0.60 -2.47 -10.59
N SER A 119 0.42 -1.63 -10.37
CA SER A 119 1.80 -1.94 -10.77
C SER A 119 2.33 -3.18 -10.07
N TRP A 120 2.07 -3.35 -8.77
CA TRP A 120 2.39 -4.59 -8.06
C TRP A 120 1.76 -5.78 -8.78
N PHE A 121 0.47 -5.74 -9.11
CA PHE A 121 -0.23 -6.87 -9.73
C PHE A 121 0.25 -7.17 -11.15
N LEU A 122 0.51 -6.12 -11.94
CA LEU A 122 1.04 -6.23 -13.30
C LEU A 122 2.44 -6.85 -13.33
N ARG A 123 3.24 -6.73 -12.26
CA ARG A 123 4.56 -7.38 -12.17
C ARG A 123 4.46 -8.92 -12.16
N GLN A 124 3.30 -9.50 -11.84
CA GLN A 124 3.08 -10.95 -11.96
C GLN A 124 2.54 -11.37 -13.32
N HIS A 125 2.31 -10.45 -14.27
CA HIS A 125 1.87 -10.79 -15.61
C HIS A 125 2.89 -11.74 -16.29
N PRO A 126 2.46 -12.82 -16.98
CA PRO A 126 3.38 -13.80 -17.58
C PRO A 126 4.46 -13.18 -18.47
N ARG A 127 4.10 -12.15 -19.25
CA ARG A 127 5.03 -11.40 -20.10
C ARG A 127 6.08 -10.59 -19.33
N VAL A 128 5.78 -10.16 -18.09
CA VAL A 128 6.74 -9.50 -17.21
C VAL A 128 7.69 -10.53 -16.59
N LEU A 129 7.14 -11.66 -16.13
CA LEU A 129 7.92 -12.76 -15.54
C LEU A 129 8.87 -13.43 -16.55
N SER A 130 8.54 -13.37 -17.84
CA SER A 130 9.33 -13.94 -18.94
C SER A 130 10.13 -12.90 -19.75
N LEU A 131 10.36 -11.70 -19.20
CA LEU A 131 11.13 -10.68 -19.89
C LEU A 131 12.55 -11.19 -20.26
N PRO A 132 13.00 -10.97 -21.51
CA PRO A 132 14.24 -11.54 -22.03
C PRO A 132 15.46 -10.72 -21.59
N PHE A 133 15.75 -10.72 -20.29
CA PHE A 133 16.89 -10.01 -19.73
C PHE A 133 18.23 -10.56 -20.22
N ARG A 134 19.24 -9.69 -20.37
CA ARG A 134 20.62 -10.13 -20.59
C ARG A 134 21.16 -10.86 -19.35
N GLU A 135 22.02 -11.86 -19.57
CA GLU A 135 22.51 -12.77 -18.53
C GLU A 135 23.19 -12.08 -17.33
N LYS A 136 23.85 -10.94 -17.56
CA LYS A 136 24.63 -10.21 -16.54
C LYS A 136 23.96 -8.95 -15.99
N ILE A 137 22.64 -8.82 -16.18
CA ILE A 137 21.92 -7.65 -15.66
C ILE A 137 21.91 -7.63 -14.13
N GLY A 138 22.22 -6.47 -13.54
CA GLY A 138 22.14 -6.28 -12.09
C GLY A 138 20.68 -6.29 -11.60
N ARG A 139 20.45 -6.69 -10.35
CA ARG A 139 19.09 -6.69 -9.77
C ARG A 139 18.43 -5.29 -9.79
N PRO A 140 19.10 -4.18 -9.42
CA PRO A 140 18.49 -2.85 -9.48
C PRO A 140 18.12 -2.42 -10.90
N GLU A 141 18.96 -2.78 -11.88
CA GLU A 141 18.71 -2.48 -13.30
C GLU A 141 17.52 -3.29 -13.82
N ARG A 142 17.41 -4.57 -13.43
CA ARG A 142 16.26 -5.42 -13.72
C ARG A 142 14.96 -4.84 -13.16
N ASP A 143 14.97 -4.41 -11.90
CA ASP A 143 13.80 -3.83 -11.25
C ASP A 143 13.36 -2.54 -11.98
N ASN A 144 14.29 -1.63 -12.29
CA ASN A 144 14.01 -0.42 -13.08
C ASN A 144 13.46 -0.74 -14.48
N ALA A 145 14.00 -1.76 -15.15
CA ALA A 145 13.53 -2.17 -16.47
C ALA A 145 12.11 -2.73 -16.44
N ILE A 146 11.73 -3.44 -15.38
CA ILE A 146 10.35 -3.90 -15.15
C ILE A 146 9.41 -2.70 -14.93
N ASP A 147 9.81 -1.75 -14.08
CA ASP A 147 8.98 -0.57 -13.80
C ASP A 147 8.76 0.24 -15.09
N GLN A 148 9.80 0.42 -15.90
CA GLN A 148 9.71 1.10 -17.21
C GLN A 148 8.87 0.33 -18.22
N PHE A 149 8.92 -1.01 -18.22
CA PHE A 149 8.04 -1.84 -19.08
C PHE A 149 6.56 -1.53 -18.80
N LEU A 150 6.21 -1.34 -17.52
CA LEU A 150 4.84 -1.13 -17.05
C LEU A 150 4.31 0.30 -17.21
N LEU A 151 5.17 1.28 -17.49
CA LEU A 151 4.72 2.63 -17.86
C LEU A 151 3.85 2.60 -19.12
N ASP A 152 3.09 3.67 -19.37
CA ASP A 152 2.29 3.78 -20.60
C ASP A 152 3.14 4.26 -21.77
N THR A 153 4.09 5.15 -21.50
CA THR A 153 5.01 5.71 -22.49
C THR A 153 6.41 5.79 -21.92
N LEU A 154 7.42 5.68 -22.78
CA LEU A 154 8.81 6.03 -22.48
C LEU A 154 9.22 7.15 -23.41
N SER A 155 10.04 8.08 -22.92
CA SER A 155 10.72 9.03 -23.81
C SER A 155 11.68 8.28 -24.75
N PRO A 156 12.04 8.87 -25.91
CA PRO A 156 12.99 8.24 -26.83
C PRO A 156 14.35 7.92 -26.17
N ALA A 157 14.77 8.74 -25.20
CA ALA A 157 16.01 8.51 -24.46
C ALA A 157 15.88 7.32 -23.51
N GLU A 158 14.80 7.26 -22.73
CA GLU A 158 14.53 6.12 -21.83
C GLU A 158 14.40 4.83 -22.62
N GLU A 159 13.64 4.82 -23.72
CA GLU A 159 13.47 3.63 -24.55
C GLU A 159 14.81 3.09 -25.07
N ARG A 160 15.71 3.98 -25.51
CA ARG A 160 17.04 3.57 -25.98
C ARG A 160 17.82 2.81 -24.91
N TYR A 161 17.91 3.37 -23.70
CA TYR A 161 18.64 2.74 -22.59
C TYR A 161 17.93 1.50 -22.07
N TRP A 162 16.60 1.53 -22.00
CA TRP A 162 15.78 0.42 -21.57
C TRP A 162 15.98 -0.84 -22.43
N LEU A 163 16.14 -0.68 -23.75
CA LEU A 163 16.43 -1.79 -24.66
C LEU A 163 17.78 -2.45 -24.40
N GLU A 164 18.73 -1.76 -23.77
CA GLU A 164 20.04 -2.33 -23.40
C GLU A 164 19.91 -3.38 -22.30
N SER A 165 18.80 -3.42 -21.56
CA SER A 165 18.55 -4.42 -20.52
C SER A 165 18.14 -5.80 -21.08
N PHE A 166 17.77 -5.90 -22.36
CA PHE A 166 17.19 -7.10 -22.94
C PHE A 166 18.04 -7.71 -24.08
N THR A 167 17.93 -9.03 -24.29
CA THR A 167 18.53 -9.73 -25.43
C THR A 167 17.79 -9.45 -26.73
N GLU A 168 16.48 -9.25 -26.65
CA GLU A 168 15.59 -8.85 -27.74
C GLU A 168 14.56 -7.84 -27.24
N ARG A 169 13.98 -7.05 -28.15
CA ARG A 169 12.97 -6.04 -27.81
C ARG A 169 11.70 -6.73 -27.29
N PRO A 170 11.31 -6.55 -26.02
CA PRO A 170 10.08 -7.15 -25.52
C PRO A 170 8.86 -6.39 -26.02
N LEU A 171 7.79 -7.14 -26.33
CA LEU A 171 6.50 -6.56 -26.69
C LEU A 171 5.80 -6.00 -25.45
N ARG A 172 5.60 -4.68 -25.39
CA ARG A 172 4.94 -4.03 -24.26
C ARG A 172 3.46 -4.40 -24.18
N LEU A 173 2.91 -4.35 -22.96
CA LEU A 173 1.47 -4.55 -22.74
C LEU A 173 0.69 -3.35 -23.26
N THR A 174 -0.34 -3.60 -24.06
CA THR A 174 -1.32 -2.58 -24.45
C THR A 174 -2.18 -2.19 -23.25
N ALA A 175 -2.84 -1.03 -23.30
CA ALA A 175 -3.77 -0.61 -22.25
C ALA A 175 -4.88 -1.64 -22.02
N ALA A 176 -5.42 -2.24 -23.09
CA ALA A 176 -6.46 -3.27 -23.00
C ALA A 176 -5.95 -4.55 -22.32
N GLU A 177 -4.72 -5.00 -22.63
CA GLU A 177 -4.10 -6.14 -21.94
C GLU A 177 -3.86 -5.86 -20.45
N LYS A 178 -3.37 -4.66 -20.11
CA LYS A 178 -3.20 -4.26 -18.71
C LYS A 178 -4.54 -4.29 -17.96
N GLN A 179 -5.60 -3.72 -18.54
CA GLN A 179 -6.93 -3.71 -17.94
C GLN A 179 -7.51 -5.13 -17.79
N ALA A 180 -7.37 -5.98 -18.81
CA ALA A 180 -7.83 -7.36 -18.75
C ALA A 180 -7.07 -8.19 -17.70
N TRP A 181 -5.78 -7.90 -17.46
CA TRP A 181 -5.04 -8.49 -16.36
C TRP A 181 -5.55 -7.99 -15.02
N LEU A 182 -5.60 -6.68 -14.81
CA LEU A 182 -6.06 -6.06 -13.55
C LEU A 182 -7.47 -6.53 -13.15
N ALA A 183 -8.37 -6.73 -14.11
CA ALA A 183 -9.73 -7.22 -13.88
C ALA A 183 -9.80 -8.63 -13.28
N GLN A 184 -8.71 -9.40 -13.31
CA GLN A 184 -8.64 -10.73 -12.67
C GLN A 184 -8.32 -10.64 -11.17
N GLN A 185 -7.82 -9.50 -10.69
CA GLN A 185 -7.52 -9.31 -9.27
C GLN A 185 -8.82 -9.16 -8.48
N SER A 186 -8.89 -9.84 -7.34
CA SER A 186 -10.02 -9.74 -6.41
C SER A 186 -9.56 -9.98 -4.97
N GLY A 187 -10.42 -9.67 -3.99
CA GLY A 187 -10.13 -9.92 -2.58
C GLY A 187 -9.19 -8.91 -1.92
N VAL A 188 -8.85 -7.80 -2.59
CA VAL A 188 -7.98 -6.76 -2.04
C VAL A 188 -8.72 -5.97 -0.95
N VAL A 189 -7.98 -5.61 0.10
CA VAL A 189 -8.45 -4.70 1.15
C VAL A 189 -8.00 -3.28 0.86
N LEU A 190 -8.93 -2.33 0.93
CA LEU A 190 -8.66 -0.89 0.98
C LEU A 190 -8.80 -0.38 2.42
N GLY A 191 -7.74 0.18 2.98
CA GLY A 191 -7.75 0.89 4.25
C GLY A 191 -7.55 2.40 4.08
N SER A 192 -8.19 3.21 4.93
CA SER A 192 -7.98 4.66 5.00
C SER A 192 -7.82 5.16 6.44
N ASP A 193 -6.88 6.09 6.66
CA ASP A 193 -6.62 6.67 7.98
C ASP A 193 -7.73 7.64 8.47
N ALA A 194 -8.57 8.11 7.55
CA ALA A 194 -9.77 8.89 7.82
C ALA A 194 -10.93 8.45 6.91
N PHE A 195 -12.12 8.99 7.13
CA PHE A 195 -13.29 8.65 6.34
C PHE A 195 -13.14 9.03 4.84
N PHE A 196 -13.87 8.33 3.98
CA PHE A 196 -14.03 8.70 2.57
C PHE A 196 -15.12 9.77 2.42
N PRO A 197 -14.82 10.92 1.80
CA PRO A 197 -15.80 12.00 1.67
C PRO A 197 -16.84 11.75 0.56
N PHE A 198 -16.47 10.96 -0.47
CA PHE A 198 -17.30 10.71 -1.65
C PHE A 198 -17.08 9.27 -2.17
N ARG A 199 -17.99 8.80 -3.04
CA ARG A 199 -17.93 7.46 -3.67
C ARG A 199 -16.75 7.25 -4.62
N ASP A 200 -16.12 8.33 -5.10
CA ASP A 200 -15.05 8.27 -6.10
C ASP A 200 -13.84 7.44 -5.63
N SER A 201 -13.57 7.40 -4.32
CA SER A 201 -12.57 6.51 -3.74
C SER A 201 -12.95 5.03 -3.89
N ILE A 202 -14.23 4.69 -3.74
CA ILE A 202 -14.73 3.32 -3.93
C ILE A 202 -14.74 2.95 -5.42
N ASP A 203 -15.19 3.86 -6.28
CA ASP A 203 -15.21 3.67 -7.73
C ASP A 203 -13.77 3.49 -8.31
N ARG A 204 -12.77 4.14 -7.71
CA ARG A 204 -11.36 3.91 -8.05
C ARG A 204 -10.85 2.57 -7.51
N ALA A 205 -11.22 2.23 -6.28
CA ALA A 205 -10.76 1.02 -5.61
C ALA A 205 -11.28 -0.27 -6.29
N SER A 206 -12.52 -0.24 -6.82
CA SER A 206 -13.10 -1.36 -7.56
C SER A 206 -12.26 -1.77 -8.78
N GLN A 207 -11.55 -0.83 -9.39
CA GLN A 207 -10.66 -1.08 -10.54
C GLN A 207 -9.36 -1.80 -10.17
N SER A 208 -9.04 -1.93 -8.87
CA SER A 208 -7.84 -2.59 -8.34
C SER A 208 -8.18 -3.86 -7.54
N GLY A 209 -9.31 -4.51 -7.86
CA GLY A 209 -9.71 -5.78 -7.26
C GLY A 209 -10.12 -5.70 -5.79
N VAL A 210 -10.50 -4.51 -5.31
CA VAL A 210 -10.95 -4.34 -3.93
C VAL A 210 -12.29 -5.03 -3.72
N SER A 211 -12.36 -5.85 -2.67
CA SER A 211 -13.60 -6.50 -2.21
C SER A 211 -13.95 -6.14 -0.77
N TYR A 212 -13.01 -5.53 -0.05
CA TYR A 212 -13.09 -5.23 1.36
C TYR A 212 -12.58 -3.82 1.64
N VAL A 213 -13.31 -3.03 2.42
CA VAL A 213 -12.97 -1.66 2.76
C VAL A 213 -12.98 -1.48 4.26
N ILE A 214 -11.97 -0.83 4.82
CA ILE A 214 -11.91 -0.46 6.24
C ILE A 214 -11.58 1.03 6.41
N GLN A 215 -12.42 1.72 7.16
CA GLN A 215 -12.26 3.16 7.44
C GLN A 215 -12.79 3.50 8.85
N PRO A 216 -12.57 4.71 9.37
CA PRO A 216 -13.14 5.10 10.67
C PRO A 216 -14.67 5.25 10.63
N GLY A 217 -15.22 5.76 9.53
CA GLY A 217 -16.59 6.26 9.47
C GLY A 217 -16.71 7.68 10.05
N GLY A 218 -17.94 8.19 10.14
CA GLY A 218 -18.25 9.53 10.65
C GLY A 218 -18.31 10.62 9.58
N SER A 219 -18.42 10.25 8.29
CA SER A 219 -18.68 11.22 7.22
C SER A 219 -20.16 11.61 7.21
N VAL A 220 -20.45 12.88 6.90
CA VAL A 220 -21.83 13.33 6.63
C VAL A 220 -22.46 12.56 5.45
N ARG A 221 -21.62 11.99 4.58
CA ARG A 221 -22.01 11.25 3.37
C ARG A 221 -21.64 9.76 3.42
N ASP A 222 -21.54 9.18 4.61
CA ASP A 222 -21.23 7.75 4.74
C ASP A 222 -22.27 6.88 4.02
N ASP A 223 -23.54 7.29 3.98
CA ASP A 223 -24.62 6.62 3.24
C ASP A 223 -24.27 6.41 1.75
N VAL A 224 -23.77 7.46 1.08
CA VAL A 224 -23.39 7.40 -0.34
C VAL A 224 -22.21 6.46 -0.58
N VAL A 225 -21.25 6.44 0.36
CA VAL A 225 -20.05 5.59 0.25
C VAL A 225 -20.40 4.12 0.54
N ILE A 226 -21.24 3.86 1.54
CA ILE A 226 -21.74 2.53 1.88
C ILE A 226 -22.57 1.97 0.71
N GLU A 227 -23.41 2.80 0.10
CA GLU A 227 -24.20 2.36 -1.05
C GLU A 227 -23.33 2.04 -2.26
N ALA A 228 -22.28 2.82 -2.53
CA ALA A 228 -21.30 2.48 -3.56
C ALA A 228 -20.63 1.12 -3.28
N CYS A 229 -20.28 0.81 -2.02
CA CYS A 229 -19.78 -0.52 -1.67
C CYS A 229 -20.81 -1.62 -1.90
N ASN A 230 -22.10 -1.39 -1.59
CA ASN A 230 -23.18 -2.34 -1.88
C ASN A 230 -23.34 -2.57 -3.39
N GLU A 231 -23.30 -1.52 -4.21
CA GLU A 231 -23.37 -1.60 -5.68
C GLU A 231 -22.27 -2.49 -6.27
N TYR A 232 -21.06 -2.44 -5.70
CA TYR A 232 -19.93 -3.29 -6.09
C TYR A 232 -19.86 -4.64 -5.35
N GLY A 233 -20.80 -4.93 -4.45
CA GLY A 233 -20.79 -6.16 -3.63
C GLY A 233 -19.65 -6.24 -2.60
N MET A 234 -19.00 -5.11 -2.29
CA MET A 234 -17.91 -5.03 -1.32
C MET A 234 -18.42 -5.10 0.12
N VAL A 235 -17.56 -5.56 1.03
CA VAL A 235 -17.78 -5.44 2.48
C VAL A 235 -17.09 -4.19 3.00
N MET A 236 -17.82 -3.32 3.71
CA MET A 236 -17.23 -2.17 4.41
C MET A 236 -17.30 -2.35 5.93
N ALA A 237 -16.17 -2.10 6.58
CA ALA A 237 -15.98 -2.05 8.02
C ALA A 237 -15.69 -0.61 8.50
N CYS A 238 -16.38 -0.18 9.55
CA CYS A 238 -16.12 1.06 10.27
C CYS A 238 -15.47 0.80 11.63
N THR A 239 -14.41 1.52 11.98
CA THR A 239 -13.64 1.31 13.23
C THR A 239 -13.90 2.35 14.31
N ASP A 240 -14.54 3.48 13.99
CA ASP A 240 -14.65 4.67 14.85
C ASP A 240 -13.26 5.20 15.33
N LEU A 241 -12.15 4.78 14.69
CA LEU A 241 -10.77 5.11 15.05
C LEU A 241 -10.03 5.80 13.89
N ARG A 242 -9.69 7.08 14.06
CA ARG A 242 -8.90 7.85 13.09
C ARG A 242 -7.40 7.69 13.34
N LEU A 243 -6.61 7.52 12.28
CA LEU A 243 -5.19 7.14 12.34
C LEU A 243 -4.25 8.20 11.75
N PHE A 244 -4.46 9.48 12.05
CA PHE A 244 -3.56 10.52 11.55
C PHE A 244 -2.15 10.42 12.14
N HIS A 245 -1.14 10.65 11.31
CA HIS A 245 0.26 10.66 11.68
C HIS A 245 1.01 11.81 10.96
N HIS A 246 1.71 12.65 11.70
CA HIS A 246 2.38 13.87 11.21
C HIS A 246 3.72 14.08 11.88
#